data_AF-A0A937ADL7-F1
#
_entry.id   AF-A0A937ADL7-F1
#
_cell.length_a   1.000
_cell.length_b   1.000
_cell.length_c   1.000
_cell.angle_alpha   90.00
_cell.angle_beta   90.00
_cell.angle_gamma   90.00
#
_symmetry.space_group_name_H-M   'P 1'
#
loop_
_entity.id
_entity.type
_entity.pdbx_description
1 polymer ?
#
loop_
_entity_poly.entity_id
_entity_poly.type
_entity_poly.pdbx_seq_one_letter_code
_entity_poly.pdbx_strand_id
1 'polypeptide(L)'
;MLSTLTSYTSHFLFRLSSILAFIPFFSSTLFSQTIENVKATTDQDIIIVTYDLIDNDANKPFTVYLHISKDDFTYPVRMVRGDVGPGVNSGKGKRIEWLAKQELGTYKGELIMEVRAVPPAPTYKPINALALSKSKYKAGKQILIQWEDGKPQTDITINLLKNDVKWKTIGQVKNESQSYKYKVPVGEKSSYYKIQLVTDESSSTTNPFAIAKKLPVGLILGGAGVVIAGTAAVLLLGGGSDEPGTLPSAPEPN
;
A
#
# COMPACT_ATOMS: atom_id res chain seq x y z
N MET A 1 -86.40 -4.84 -18.66
CA MET A 1 -86.95 -5.88 -17.76
C MET A 1 -86.17 -5.82 -16.46
N LEU A 2 -86.88 -5.68 -15.34
CA LEU A 2 -86.37 -5.46 -13.99
C LEU A 2 -85.60 -6.67 -13.41
N SER A 3 -84.62 -6.40 -12.54
CA SER A 3 -84.43 -6.98 -11.18
C SER A 3 -82.97 -6.69 -10.72
N THR A 4 -82.70 -5.74 -9.83
CA THR A 4 -82.74 -5.74 -8.34
C THR A 4 -81.77 -6.69 -7.61
N LEU A 5 -80.76 -6.07 -6.95
CA LEU A 5 -80.27 -6.25 -5.56
C LEU A 5 -79.62 -7.62 -5.20
N THR A 6 -78.57 -7.78 -4.36
CA THR A 6 -78.17 -7.10 -3.12
C THR A 6 -76.84 -7.67 -2.55
N SER A 7 -76.10 -6.83 -1.80
CA SER A 7 -75.16 -7.14 -0.70
C SER A 7 -73.81 -7.83 -1.05
N TYR A 8 -72.70 -7.66 -0.33
CA TYR A 8 -72.50 -7.49 1.11
C TYR A 8 -71.14 -6.81 1.40
N THR A 9 -71.13 -5.94 2.41
CA THR A 9 -69.99 -5.21 2.96
C THR A 9 -68.99 -6.11 3.69
N SER A 10 -67.68 -5.87 3.51
CA SER A 10 -66.66 -6.26 4.50
C SER A 10 -65.56 -5.20 4.54
N HIS A 11 -65.54 -4.43 5.64
CA HIS A 11 -64.48 -3.50 5.99
C HIS A 11 -63.29 -4.27 6.54
N PHE A 12 -62.24 -4.45 5.72
CA PHE A 12 -60.96 -4.96 6.21
C PHE A 12 -60.05 -3.79 6.56
N LEU A 13 -60.11 -3.39 7.84
CA LEU A 13 -59.23 -2.39 8.44
C LEU A 13 -57.85 -3.00 8.67
N PHE A 14 -56.92 -2.88 7.73
CA PHE A 14 -55.51 -3.15 7.98
C PHE A 14 -54.83 -1.89 8.52
N ARG A 15 -54.69 -1.81 9.86
CA ARG A 15 -53.85 -0.82 10.53
C ARG A 15 -52.38 -1.18 10.28
N LEU A 16 -51.75 -0.50 9.31
CA LEU A 16 -50.30 -0.52 9.14
C LEU A 16 -49.65 0.29 10.28
N SER A 17 -49.27 -0.41 11.34
CA SER A 17 -48.43 0.12 12.41
C SER A 17 -47.06 0.48 11.82
N SER A 18 -46.84 1.77 11.57
CA SER A 18 -45.55 2.28 11.08
C SER A 18 -44.56 2.33 12.26
N ILE A 19 -43.69 1.33 12.35
CA ILE A 19 -42.55 1.34 13.27
C ILE A 19 -41.51 2.29 12.70
N LEU A 20 -41.45 3.51 13.25
CA LEU A 20 -40.43 4.51 12.92
C LEU A 20 -39.10 4.06 13.54
N ALA A 21 -38.28 3.34 12.78
CA ALA A 21 -36.94 2.95 13.19
C ALA A 21 -36.05 4.22 13.27
N PHE A 22 -35.75 4.65 14.50
CA PHE A 22 -34.78 5.71 14.78
C PHE A 22 -33.38 5.16 14.47
N ILE A 23 -32.88 5.41 13.26
CA ILE A 23 -31.49 5.10 12.90
C ILE A 23 -30.64 6.25 13.48
N PRO A 24 -29.85 6.03 14.55
CA PRO A 24 -28.88 7.03 14.96
C PRO A 24 -27.86 7.18 13.84
N PHE A 25 -27.96 8.29 13.11
CA PHE A 25 -26.96 8.74 12.17
C PHE A 25 -25.71 9.07 12.99
N PHE A 26 -24.85 8.07 13.21
CA PHE A 26 -23.51 8.28 13.75
C PHE A 26 -22.78 9.18 12.76
N SER A 27 -22.82 10.48 13.04
CA SER A 27 -22.07 11.49 12.31
C SER A 27 -20.61 11.22 12.61
N SER A 28 -19.93 10.52 11.72
CA SER A 28 -18.48 10.48 11.71
C SER A 28 -18.03 11.91 11.46
N THR A 29 -17.48 12.54 12.50
CA THR A 29 -16.84 13.85 12.34
C THR A 29 -15.67 13.64 11.39
N LEU A 30 -15.86 14.06 10.14
CA LEU A 30 -14.78 14.18 9.17
C LEU A 30 -13.83 15.22 9.75
N PHE A 31 -12.69 14.76 10.24
CA PHE A 31 -11.68 15.60 10.87
C PHE A 31 -11.05 16.49 9.81
N SER A 32 -11.50 17.74 9.76
CA SER A 32 -10.90 18.81 8.97
C SER A 32 -10.19 19.75 9.91
N GLN A 33 -8.96 20.11 9.56
CA GLN A 33 -8.32 21.32 10.08
C GLN A 33 -9.26 22.52 9.87
N THR A 34 -9.26 23.45 10.82
CA THR A 34 -10.08 24.66 10.77
C THR A 34 -9.26 25.88 11.14
N ILE A 35 -9.53 26.99 10.45
CA ILE A 35 -9.02 28.31 10.82
C ILE A 35 -10.18 29.10 11.43
N GLU A 36 -9.96 29.66 12.61
CA GLU A 36 -10.97 30.40 13.36
C GLU A 36 -10.42 31.75 13.83
N ASN A 37 -11.33 32.60 14.33
CA ASN A 37 -10.99 33.87 14.99
C ASN A 37 -10.05 34.79 14.19
N VAL A 38 -10.16 34.77 12.86
CA VAL A 38 -9.37 35.64 11.98
C VAL A 38 -9.78 37.09 12.22
N LYS A 39 -8.82 37.90 12.64
CA LYS A 39 -8.98 39.33 12.87
C LYS A 39 -7.81 40.07 12.25
N ALA A 40 -8.08 41.23 11.69
CA ALA A 40 -7.03 42.10 11.17
C ALA A 40 -7.10 43.47 11.85
N THR A 41 -5.94 43.97 12.23
CA THR A 41 -5.75 45.32 12.76
C THR A 41 -4.63 46.01 12.00
N THR A 42 -4.63 47.34 12.01
CA THR A 42 -3.54 48.12 11.43
C THR A 42 -2.70 48.70 12.55
N ASP A 43 -1.39 48.52 12.46
CA ASP A 43 -0.39 49.14 13.32
C ASP A 43 0.61 49.88 12.44
N GLN A 44 0.44 51.20 12.36
CA GLN A 44 1.21 52.08 11.48
C GLN A 44 1.12 51.64 10.00
N ASP A 45 2.24 51.21 9.42
CA ASP A 45 2.35 50.75 8.03
C ASP A 45 2.22 49.21 7.90
N ILE A 46 1.93 48.50 8.99
CA ILE A 46 1.81 47.04 9.06
C ILE A 46 0.36 46.64 9.32
N ILE A 47 -0.14 45.68 8.55
CA ILE A 47 -1.39 44.99 8.86
C ILE A 47 -1.05 43.75 9.70
N ILE A 48 -1.63 43.66 10.89
CA ILE A 48 -1.49 42.52 11.80
C ILE A 48 -2.72 41.65 11.65
N VAL A 49 -2.54 40.41 11.20
CA VAL A 49 -3.61 39.41 11.13
C VAL A 49 -3.38 38.38 12.24
N THR A 50 -4.36 38.22 13.12
CA THR A 50 -4.36 37.17 14.15
C THR A 50 -5.38 36.10 13.81
N TYR A 51 -5.07 34.83 14.07
CA TYR A 51 -5.96 33.71 13.82
C TYR A 51 -5.69 32.53 14.76
N ASP A 52 -6.62 31.60 14.82
CA ASP A 52 -6.45 30.31 15.49
C ASP A 52 -6.39 29.20 14.43
N LEU A 53 -5.42 28.31 14.54
CA LEU A 53 -5.28 27.11 13.71
C LEU A 53 -5.59 25.87 14.55
N ILE A 54 -6.70 25.22 14.25
CA ILE A 54 -7.21 24.10 15.04
C ILE A 54 -7.05 22.80 14.23
N ASP A 55 -6.28 21.86 14.79
CA ASP A 55 -6.18 20.46 14.35
C ASP A 55 -6.01 19.59 15.60
N ASN A 56 -6.40 18.31 15.52
CA ASN A 56 -6.30 17.36 16.62
C ASN A 56 -4.84 16.99 16.93
N ASP A 57 -3.95 17.06 15.93
CA ASP A 57 -2.51 16.87 16.11
C ASP A 57 -1.82 18.22 16.20
N ALA A 58 -1.47 18.62 17.43
CA ALA A 58 -0.78 19.87 17.70
C ALA A 58 0.65 19.92 17.12
N ASN A 59 1.25 18.76 16.81
CA ASN A 59 2.61 18.66 16.28
C ASN A 59 2.64 18.54 14.75
N LYS A 60 1.47 18.45 14.11
CA LYS A 60 1.36 18.43 12.65
C LYS A 60 1.64 19.84 12.12
N PRO A 61 2.69 20.02 11.30
CA PRO A 61 2.97 21.31 10.69
C PRO A 61 1.98 21.57 9.56
N PHE A 62 1.77 22.84 9.23
CA PHE A 62 1.00 23.31 8.08
C PHE A 62 1.80 24.32 7.28
N THR A 63 1.43 24.50 6.02
CA THR A 63 1.82 25.67 5.24
C THR A 63 0.68 26.68 5.26
N VAL A 64 0.92 27.83 5.88
CA VAL A 64 -0.06 28.91 6.02
C VAL A 64 0.16 29.97 4.96
N TYR A 65 -0.92 30.44 4.35
CA TYR A 65 -0.93 31.49 3.36
C TYR A 65 -1.93 32.57 3.75
N LEU A 66 -1.57 33.82 3.53
CA LEU A 66 -2.50 34.95 3.59
C LEU A 66 -2.87 35.34 2.16
N HIS A 67 -4.16 35.44 1.88
CA HIS A 67 -4.72 35.90 0.60
C HIS A 67 -5.58 37.14 0.82
N ILE A 68 -5.78 37.93 -0.24
CA ILE A 68 -6.57 39.16 -0.18
C ILE A 68 -7.59 39.23 -1.33
N SER A 69 -8.65 40.01 -1.14
CA SER A 69 -9.70 40.18 -2.16
C SER A 69 -9.27 40.96 -3.41
N LYS A 70 -8.11 41.64 -3.39
CA LYS A 70 -7.66 42.47 -4.51
C LYS A 70 -7.48 41.68 -5.81
N ASP A 71 -7.08 40.42 -5.71
CA ASP A 71 -6.84 39.50 -6.82
C ASP A 71 -7.76 38.27 -6.75
N ASP A 72 -8.96 38.45 -6.19
CA ASP A 72 -9.94 37.37 -5.97
C ASP A 72 -9.34 36.18 -5.19
N PHE A 73 -8.41 36.45 -4.28
CA PHE A 73 -7.69 35.45 -3.47
C PHE A 73 -6.90 34.43 -4.31
N THR A 74 -6.42 34.84 -5.49
CA THR A 74 -5.70 33.97 -6.43
C THR A 74 -4.27 33.69 -5.95
N TYR A 75 -3.56 34.71 -5.50
CA TYR A 75 -2.16 34.58 -5.09
C TYR A 75 -1.98 34.93 -3.61
N PRO A 76 -1.08 34.21 -2.91
CA PRO A 76 -0.73 34.58 -1.55
C PRO A 76 0.08 35.87 -1.54
N VAL A 77 -0.14 36.70 -0.52
CA VAL A 77 0.69 37.88 -0.29
C VAL A 77 2.11 37.47 0.09
N ARG A 78 3.08 38.28 -0.33
CA ARG A 78 4.51 37.94 -0.29
C ARG A 78 5.26 38.67 0.82
N MET A 79 4.87 39.91 1.15
CA MET A 79 5.59 40.74 2.11
C MET A 79 5.09 40.50 3.53
N VAL A 80 5.08 39.23 3.94
CA VAL A 80 4.55 38.76 5.23
C VAL A 80 5.63 38.09 6.08
N ARG A 81 5.44 38.12 7.40
CA ARG A 81 6.27 37.40 8.39
C ARG A 81 5.45 36.94 9.60
N GLY A 82 6.03 36.09 10.43
CA GLY A 82 5.38 35.53 11.63
C GLY A 82 4.89 34.10 11.40
N ASP A 83 3.69 33.79 11.89
CA ASP A 83 3.03 32.48 11.70
C ASP A 83 2.46 32.35 10.27
N VAL A 84 3.34 32.33 9.27
CA VAL A 84 2.99 32.23 7.85
C VAL A 84 4.07 31.45 7.11
N GLY A 85 3.71 30.76 6.03
CA GLY A 85 4.59 29.86 5.29
C GLY A 85 4.62 28.45 5.87
N PRO A 86 5.62 27.63 5.51
CA PRO A 86 5.72 26.23 5.90
C PRO A 86 6.11 26.06 7.38
N GLY A 87 5.67 24.96 7.99
CA GLY A 87 6.11 24.56 9.33
C GLY A 87 5.32 25.18 10.48
N VAL A 88 4.17 25.80 10.21
CA VAL A 88 3.33 26.41 11.24
C VAL A 88 2.48 25.33 11.92
N ASN A 89 2.73 25.07 13.20
CA ASN A 89 1.93 24.13 13.98
C ASN A 89 0.60 24.75 14.43
N SER A 90 -0.39 23.90 14.70
CA SER A 90 -1.67 24.30 15.30
C SER A 90 -1.49 25.07 16.61
N GLY A 91 -2.47 25.92 16.93
CA GLY A 91 -2.48 26.73 18.14
C GLY A 91 -3.32 27.98 17.99
N LYS A 92 -3.56 28.67 19.11
CA LYS A 92 -4.33 29.90 19.18
C LYS A 92 -3.44 31.14 19.15
N GLY A 93 -4.00 32.27 18.73
CA GLY A 93 -3.33 33.57 18.74
C GLY A 93 -2.13 33.65 17.80
N LYS A 94 -2.16 32.87 16.72
CA LYS A 94 -1.16 32.94 15.64
C LYS A 94 -1.21 34.31 15.00
N ARG A 95 -0.05 34.82 14.56
CA ARG A 95 0.11 36.20 14.12
C ARG A 95 0.92 36.32 12.84
N ILE A 96 0.31 36.93 11.83
CA ILE A 96 0.93 37.32 10.57
C ILE A 96 1.08 38.85 10.57
N GLU A 97 2.28 39.32 10.29
CA GLU A 97 2.54 40.73 10.01
C GLU A 97 2.72 40.93 8.51
N TRP A 98 1.96 41.85 7.93
CA TRP A 98 1.97 42.13 6.50
C TRP A 98 2.37 43.58 6.22
N LEU A 99 3.42 43.76 5.42
CA LEU A 99 3.90 45.06 4.94
C LEU A 99 3.07 45.53 3.74
N ALA A 100 1.76 45.71 3.95
CA ALA A 100 0.78 45.96 2.89
C ALA A 100 1.14 47.16 2.00
N LYS A 101 1.71 48.22 2.56
CA LYS A 101 2.14 49.42 1.81
C LYS A 101 3.28 49.13 0.83
N GLN A 102 4.22 48.26 1.20
CA GLN A 102 5.32 47.86 0.31
C GLN A 102 4.83 46.98 -0.83
N GLU A 103 3.84 46.12 -0.56
CA GLU A 103 3.31 45.18 -1.54
C GLU A 103 2.25 45.78 -2.47
N LEU A 104 1.36 46.61 -1.94
CA LEU A 104 0.24 47.19 -2.68
C LEU A 104 0.49 48.61 -3.20
N GLY A 105 1.56 49.28 -2.75
CA GLY A 105 1.85 50.66 -3.09
C GLY A 105 0.76 51.61 -2.58
N THR A 106 0.24 52.45 -3.48
CA THR A 106 -0.77 53.48 -3.16
C THR A 106 -2.22 52.98 -3.28
N TYR A 107 -2.45 51.68 -3.07
CA TYR A 107 -3.79 51.10 -3.18
C TYR A 107 -4.76 51.76 -2.19
N LYS A 108 -5.97 52.06 -2.67
CA LYS A 108 -7.08 52.61 -1.88
C LYS A 108 -8.30 51.75 -2.12
N GLY A 109 -8.84 51.15 -1.07
CA GLY A 109 -10.01 50.28 -1.14
C GLY A 109 -10.13 49.43 0.11
N GLU A 110 -11.31 48.84 0.29
CA GLU A 110 -11.53 47.82 1.32
C GLU A 110 -10.85 46.51 0.90
N LEU A 111 -10.21 45.85 1.86
CA LEU A 111 -9.56 44.56 1.67
C LEU A 111 -10.20 43.54 2.59
N ILE A 112 -10.61 42.41 2.02
CA ILE A 112 -10.96 41.21 2.78
C ILE A 112 -9.72 40.32 2.77
N MET A 113 -9.42 39.72 3.93
CA MET A 113 -8.30 38.82 4.11
C MET A 113 -8.80 37.41 4.38
N GLU A 114 -8.13 36.43 3.80
CA GLU A 114 -8.39 35.01 4.03
C GLU A 114 -7.07 34.32 4.41
N VAL A 115 -7.06 33.65 5.57
CA VAL A 115 -5.94 32.79 5.95
C VAL A 115 -6.28 31.37 5.51
N ARG A 116 -5.38 30.72 4.77
CA ARG A 116 -5.49 29.33 4.33
C ARG A 116 -4.37 28.52 4.93
N ALA A 117 -4.68 27.36 5.51
CA ALA A 117 -3.69 26.39 5.95
C ALA A 117 -3.80 25.15 5.07
N VAL A 118 -2.67 24.66 4.58
CA VAL A 118 -2.56 23.46 3.76
C VAL A 118 -1.72 22.44 4.52
N PRO A 119 -2.19 21.20 4.73
CA PRO A 119 -1.38 20.18 5.39
C PRO A 119 -0.21 19.79 4.47
N PRO A 120 0.89 19.27 5.02
CA PRO A 120 2.00 18.81 4.22
C PRO A 120 1.53 17.65 3.34
N ALA A 121 2.09 17.55 2.14
CA ALA A 121 1.85 16.39 1.30
C ALA A 121 2.22 15.12 2.10
N PRO A 122 1.40 14.06 2.05
CA PRO A 122 1.72 12.82 2.74
C PRO A 122 3.07 12.29 2.21
N THR A 123 3.97 11.96 3.13
CA THR A 123 5.23 11.32 2.78
C THR A 123 5.03 9.81 2.86
N TYR A 124 5.43 9.12 1.80
CA TYR A 124 5.37 7.66 1.72
C TYR A 124 6.78 7.10 1.78
N LYS A 125 6.95 6.00 2.50
CA LYS A 125 8.20 5.24 2.43
C LYS A 125 8.36 4.66 1.02
N PRO A 126 9.59 4.58 0.48
CA PRO A 126 9.84 3.91 -0.80
C PRO A 126 9.34 2.48 -0.79
N ILE A 127 8.93 1.95 -1.94
CA ILE A 127 8.49 0.55 -2.04
C ILE A 127 9.64 -0.38 -1.62
N ASN A 128 9.34 -1.39 -0.81
CA ASN A 128 10.32 -2.36 -0.36
C ASN A 128 9.91 -3.79 -0.73
N ALA A 129 10.64 -4.41 -1.66
CA ALA A 129 10.42 -5.80 -2.04
C ALA A 129 10.87 -6.74 -0.92
N LEU A 130 9.96 -7.58 -0.42
CA LEU A 130 10.29 -8.52 0.64
C LEU A 130 11.11 -9.70 0.11
N ALA A 131 11.94 -10.27 0.97
CA ALA A 131 12.72 -11.45 0.64
C ALA A 131 11.80 -12.62 0.25
N LEU A 132 12.16 -13.33 -0.81
CA LEU A 132 11.52 -14.56 -1.21
C LEU A 132 11.83 -15.66 -0.19
N SER A 133 10.83 -16.48 0.11
CA SER A 133 10.92 -17.56 1.11
C SER A 133 11.94 -18.65 0.79
N LYS A 134 12.41 -18.76 -0.47
CA LYS A 134 13.37 -19.78 -0.91
C LYS A 134 14.38 -19.17 -1.89
N SER A 135 15.60 -19.68 -1.86
CA SER A 135 16.64 -19.36 -2.85
C SER A 135 16.50 -20.17 -4.15
N LYS A 136 15.55 -21.12 -4.23
CA LYS A 136 15.36 -21.99 -5.40
C LYS A 136 13.89 -22.37 -5.58
N TYR A 137 13.38 -22.19 -6.80
CA TYR A 137 12.00 -22.52 -7.16
C TYR A 137 11.93 -23.44 -8.38
N LYS A 138 10.95 -24.36 -8.39
CA LYS A 138 10.72 -25.25 -9.54
C LYS A 138 10.00 -24.50 -10.66
N ALA A 139 10.48 -24.66 -11.89
CA ALA A 139 9.82 -24.13 -13.08
C ALA A 139 8.34 -24.56 -13.17
N GLY A 140 7.48 -23.63 -13.56
CA GLY A 140 6.03 -23.81 -13.68
C GLY A 140 5.24 -23.74 -12.37
N LYS A 141 5.90 -23.66 -11.21
CA LYS A 141 5.22 -23.43 -9.92
C LYS A 141 4.93 -21.94 -9.72
N GLN A 142 3.88 -21.66 -8.95
CA GLN A 142 3.57 -20.31 -8.52
C GLN A 142 4.37 -19.95 -7.28
N ILE A 143 4.82 -18.69 -7.23
CA ILE A 143 5.43 -18.05 -6.08
C ILE A 143 4.66 -16.78 -5.74
N LEU A 144 4.67 -16.40 -4.47
CA LEU A 144 4.12 -15.13 -4.01
C LEU A 144 5.27 -14.12 -3.91
N ILE A 145 5.14 -13.02 -4.63
CA ILE A 145 5.98 -11.83 -4.48
C ILE A 145 5.24 -10.90 -3.53
N GLN A 146 5.91 -10.41 -2.51
CA GLN A 146 5.33 -9.49 -1.52
C GLN A 146 6.21 -8.25 -1.41
N TRP A 147 5.60 -7.14 -1.02
CA TRP A 147 6.29 -5.90 -0.73
C TRP A 147 5.58 -5.17 0.39
N GLU A 148 6.29 -4.23 0.98
CA GLU A 148 5.75 -3.28 1.94
C GLU A 148 5.99 -1.85 1.45
N ASP A 149 5.34 -0.91 2.12
CA ASP A 149 5.46 0.52 1.85
C ASP A 149 5.07 0.91 0.40
N GLY A 150 5.51 2.08 -0.05
CA GLY A 150 5.10 2.69 -1.31
C GLY A 150 3.81 3.50 -1.18
N LYS A 151 3.64 4.43 -2.12
CA LYS A 151 2.44 5.25 -2.23
C LYS A 151 1.24 4.39 -2.65
N PRO A 152 0.07 4.52 -2.01
CA PRO A 152 -1.12 3.78 -2.41
C PRO A 152 -1.52 4.11 -3.86
N GLN A 153 -2.17 3.17 -4.55
CA GLN A 153 -2.76 3.40 -5.88
C GLN A 153 -1.75 3.73 -7.01
N THR A 154 -0.44 3.67 -6.74
CA THR A 154 0.58 3.81 -7.80
C THR A 154 0.73 2.52 -8.58
N ASP A 155 1.10 2.64 -9.85
CA ASP A 155 1.44 1.50 -10.68
C ASP A 155 2.80 0.94 -10.28
N ILE A 156 2.83 -0.37 -10.01
CA ILE A 156 4.04 -1.14 -9.75
C ILE A 156 4.30 -2.01 -10.97
N THR A 157 5.40 -1.74 -11.65
CA THR A 157 5.92 -2.62 -12.70
C THR A 157 6.79 -3.69 -12.05
N ILE A 158 6.47 -4.95 -12.30
CA ILE A 158 7.19 -6.10 -11.75
C ILE A 158 8.07 -6.68 -12.84
N ASN A 159 9.39 -6.59 -12.65
CA ASN A 159 10.39 -7.10 -13.57
C ASN A 159 11.06 -8.35 -13.01
N LEU A 160 11.36 -9.29 -13.89
CA LEU A 160 12.29 -10.37 -13.62
C LEU A 160 13.66 -9.99 -14.18
N LEU A 161 14.65 -9.94 -13.30
CA LEU A 161 16.05 -9.66 -13.63
C LEU A 161 16.81 -10.98 -13.72
N LYS A 162 17.70 -11.10 -14.70
CA LYS A 162 18.64 -12.21 -14.87
C LYS A 162 20.04 -11.61 -14.87
N ASN A 163 20.88 -12.02 -13.92
CA ASN A 163 22.22 -11.43 -13.75
C ASN A 163 22.16 -9.90 -13.64
N ASP A 164 21.22 -9.38 -12.83
CA ASP A 164 20.94 -7.94 -12.64
C ASP A 164 20.49 -7.14 -13.87
N VAL A 165 20.33 -7.79 -15.02
CA VAL A 165 19.76 -7.18 -16.22
C VAL A 165 18.28 -7.52 -16.32
N LYS A 166 17.43 -6.53 -16.60
CA LYS A 166 15.99 -6.75 -16.86
C LYS A 166 15.84 -7.76 -17.99
N TRP A 167 15.32 -8.94 -17.67
CA TRP A 167 15.05 -9.98 -18.66
C TRP A 167 13.65 -9.85 -19.24
N LYS A 168 12.64 -9.62 -18.39
CA LYS A 168 11.25 -9.38 -18.82
C LYS A 168 10.42 -8.68 -17.75
N THR A 169 9.38 -7.98 -18.18
CA THR A 169 8.29 -7.56 -17.30
C THR A 169 7.34 -8.73 -17.11
N ILE A 170 7.04 -9.05 -15.85
CA ILE A 170 6.21 -10.21 -15.48
C ILE A 170 4.81 -9.82 -15.02
N GLY A 171 4.58 -8.55 -14.70
CA GLY A 171 3.27 -8.04 -14.35
C GLY A 171 3.29 -6.54 -14.09
N GLN A 172 2.09 -5.96 -14.01
CA GLN A 172 1.84 -4.60 -13.56
C GLN A 172 0.60 -4.62 -12.66
N VAL A 173 0.68 -3.99 -11.50
CA VAL A 173 -0.41 -3.96 -10.50
C VAL A 173 -0.47 -2.61 -9.81
N LYS A 174 -1.60 -2.29 -9.19
CA LYS A 174 -1.72 -1.16 -8.27
C LYS A 174 -1.17 -1.52 -6.89
N ASN A 175 -0.59 -0.55 -6.19
CA ASN A 175 -0.17 -0.73 -4.80
C ASN A 175 -1.37 -0.77 -3.83
N GLU A 176 -2.07 -1.90 -3.83
CA GLU A 176 -3.25 -2.16 -3.00
C GLU A 176 -3.15 -3.47 -2.23
N SER A 177 -2.78 -4.55 -2.92
CA SER A 177 -2.78 -5.91 -2.38
C SER A 177 -1.46 -6.32 -1.70
N GLN A 178 -0.41 -5.49 -1.83
CA GLN A 178 0.95 -5.74 -1.32
C GLN A 178 1.55 -7.10 -1.74
N SER A 179 0.99 -7.71 -2.79
CA SER A 179 1.37 -9.03 -3.24
C SER A 179 0.97 -9.33 -4.68
N TYR A 180 1.77 -10.19 -5.33
CA TYR A 180 1.56 -10.64 -6.71
C TYR A 180 1.92 -12.12 -6.87
N LYS A 181 1.03 -12.89 -7.50
CA LYS A 181 1.24 -14.33 -7.78
C LYS A 181 1.95 -14.50 -9.11
N TYR A 182 3.19 -14.98 -9.07
CA TYR A 182 4.00 -15.20 -10.26
C TYR A 182 4.19 -16.68 -10.59
N LYS A 183 3.93 -17.07 -11.85
CA LYS A 183 4.23 -18.42 -12.35
C LYS A 183 5.65 -18.45 -12.91
N VAL A 184 6.53 -19.19 -12.24
CA VAL A 184 7.94 -19.32 -12.62
C VAL A 184 8.06 -19.90 -14.03
N PRO A 185 8.83 -19.27 -14.94
CA PRO A 185 8.88 -19.66 -16.34
C PRO A 185 9.57 -21.01 -16.52
N VAL A 186 9.21 -21.71 -17.58
CA VAL A 186 9.85 -22.95 -18.02
C VAL A 186 10.83 -22.61 -19.14
N GLY A 187 12.02 -23.20 -19.15
CA GLY A 187 12.91 -23.18 -20.31
C GLY A 187 14.34 -22.77 -20.01
N GLU A 188 14.55 -21.65 -19.31
CA GLU A 188 15.89 -21.06 -19.20
C GLU A 188 16.52 -21.26 -17.81
N LYS A 189 17.76 -21.76 -17.81
CA LYS A 189 18.56 -21.93 -16.59
C LYS A 189 19.22 -20.59 -16.24
N SER A 190 19.03 -20.14 -15.00
CA SER A 190 19.99 -19.30 -14.30
C SER A 190 19.91 -19.58 -12.81
N SER A 191 21.07 -19.52 -12.15
CA SER A 191 21.19 -19.54 -10.69
C SER A 191 20.93 -18.17 -10.07
N TYR A 192 20.80 -17.11 -10.89
CA TYR A 192 20.79 -15.73 -10.42
C TYR A 192 19.66 -14.93 -11.09
N TYR A 193 18.46 -15.05 -10.52
CA TYR A 193 17.32 -14.19 -10.81
C TYR A 193 16.99 -13.30 -9.62
N LYS A 194 16.47 -12.10 -9.88
CA LYS A 194 15.85 -11.23 -8.87
C LYS A 194 14.50 -10.74 -9.38
N ILE A 195 13.58 -10.44 -8.47
CA ILE A 195 12.40 -9.67 -8.81
C ILE A 195 12.69 -8.21 -8.48
N GLN A 196 12.43 -7.32 -9.42
CA GLN A 196 12.48 -5.88 -9.21
C GLN A 196 11.07 -5.30 -9.28
N LEU A 197 10.74 -4.46 -8.31
CA LEU A 197 9.55 -3.64 -8.28
C LEU A 197 9.95 -2.22 -8.64
N VAL A 198 9.22 -1.60 -9.58
CA VAL A 198 9.50 -0.25 -10.07
C VAL A 198 8.22 0.57 -10.02
N THR A 199 8.30 1.73 -9.37
CA THR A 199 7.30 2.80 -9.42
C THR A 199 7.89 4.03 -10.13
N ASP A 200 7.11 5.09 -10.25
CA ASP A 200 7.58 6.42 -10.68
C ASP A 200 8.58 7.04 -9.69
N GLU A 201 8.40 6.80 -8.40
CA GLU A 201 9.20 7.41 -7.33
C GLU A 201 10.41 6.56 -6.89
N SER A 202 10.36 5.22 -7.03
CA SER A 202 11.37 4.33 -6.44
C SER A 202 11.47 2.95 -7.10
N SER A 203 12.51 2.19 -6.75
CA SER A 203 12.62 0.78 -7.12
C SER A 203 13.25 -0.06 -6.00
N SER A 204 12.86 -1.32 -5.92
CA SER A 204 13.41 -2.26 -4.94
C SER A 204 13.52 -3.68 -5.52
N THR A 205 14.43 -4.48 -4.99
CA THR A 205 14.71 -5.84 -5.49
C THR A 205 14.71 -6.88 -4.39
N THR A 206 14.21 -8.07 -4.70
CA THR A 206 14.31 -9.23 -3.80
C THR A 206 15.75 -9.74 -3.69
N ASN A 207 15.99 -10.62 -2.72
CA ASN A 207 17.15 -11.51 -2.73
C ASN A 207 17.19 -12.38 -4.00
N PRO A 208 18.39 -12.81 -4.44
CA PRO A 208 18.52 -13.65 -5.62
C PRO A 208 17.95 -15.05 -5.40
N PHE A 209 17.43 -15.65 -6.47
CA PHE A 209 16.93 -17.03 -6.49
C PHE A 209 17.27 -17.75 -7.80
N ALA A 210 17.29 -19.08 -7.74
CA ALA A 210 17.51 -19.97 -8.88
C ALA A 210 16.21 -20.62 -9.36
N ILE A 211 16.13 -20.91 -10.66
CA ILE A 211 15.02 -21.69 -11.24
C ILE A 211 15.50 -23.12 -11.54
N ALA A 212 14.87 -24.10 -10.89
CA ALA A 212 15.14 -25.53 -11.08
C ALA A 212 14.30 -26.13 -12.22
N LYS A 213 14.89 -27.07 -12.97
CA LYS A 213 14.18 -27.82 -14.03
C LYS A 213 12.97 -28.58 -13.47
N LYS A 214 11.93 -28.67 -14.29
CA LYS A 214 10.90 -29.70 -14.15
C LYS A 214 11.52 -31.02 -14.63
N LEU A 215 11.71 -32.00 -13.74
CA LEU A 215 12.16 -33.33 -14.14
C LEU A 215 11.02 -33.99 -14.94
N PRO A 216 11.29 -34.53 -16.14
CA PRO A 216 10.29 -35.31 -16.86
C PRO A 216 9.98 -36.57 -16.05
N VAL A 217 8.70 -36.83 -15.79
CA VAL A 217 8.22 -37.94 -14.95
C VAL A 217 8.74 -39.30 -15.45
N GLY A 218 8.94 -39.45 -16.76
CA GLY A 218 9.49 -40.68 -17.36
C GLY A 218 10.93 -41.01 -16.94
N LEU A 219 11.74 -40.05 -16.53
CA LEU A 219 13.11 -40.30 -16.04
C LEU A 219 13.10 -40.84 -14.59
N ILE A 220 12.05 -40.53 -13.82
CA ILE A 220 11.83 -41.06 -12.47
C ILE A 220 11.35 -42.51 -12.57
N LEU A 221 10.45 -42.81 -13.51
CA LEU A 221 9.93 -44.17 -13.73
C LEU A 221 10.95 -45.09 -14.42
N GLY A 222 11.77 -44.57 -15.35
CA GLY A 222 12.84 -45.33 -15.99
C GLY A 222 14.04 -45.60 -15.05
N GLY A 223 14.32 -44.72 -14.09
CA GLY A 223 15.41 -44.89 -13.11
C GLY A 223 15.08 -45.85 -11.96
N ALA A 224 13.80 -45.96 -11.58
CA ALA A 224 13.36 -46.97 -10.61
C ALA A 224 13.41 -48.41 -11.19
N GLY A 225 13.54 -48.55 -12.51
CA GLY A 225 13.73 -49.84 -13.19
C GLY A 225 15.18 -50.32 -13.28
N VAL A 226 16.18 -49.55 -12.81
CA VAL A 226 17.62 -49.88 -12.99
C VAL A 226 18.39 -49.98 -11.66
N VAL A 227 17.71 -50.02 -10.51
CA VAL A 227 18.35 -50.33 -9.20
C VAL A 227 17.78 -51.62 -8.58
N ILE A 228 17.59 -52.65 -9.40
CA ILE A 228 17.55 -54.07 -8.97
C ILE A 228 18.64 -54.88 -9.71
N ALA A 229 19.61 -54.22 -10.35
CA ALA A 229 20.73 -54.87 -11.06
C ALA A 229 22.10 -54.55 -10.41
N GLY A 230 22.14 -54.49 -9.08
CA GLY A 230 23.37 -54.25 -8.31
C GLY A 230 23.55 -55.14 -7.06
N THR A 231 22.67 -56.12 -6.85
CA THR A 231 22.82 -57.20 -5.84
C THR A 231 22.16 -58.51 -6.32
N ALA A 232 22.32 -58.85 -7.60
CA ALA A 232 21.86 -60.13 -8.14
C ALA A 232 22.79 -60.66 -9.25
N ALA A 233 24.10 -60.51 -9.08
CA ALA A 233 25.11 -61.06 -9.98
C ALA A 233 26.05 -62.09 -9.30
N VAL A 234 25.60 -62.78 -8.23
CA VAL A 234 26.42 -63.82 -7.55
C VAL A 234 25.61 -65.06 -7.13
N LEU A 235 24.47 -65.41 -7.76
CA LEU A 235 23.70 -66.61 -7.32
C LEU A 235 23.31 -67.60 -8.41
N LEU A 236 24.07 -67.71 -9.51
CA LEU A 236 23.87 -68.80 -10.47
C LEU A 236 25.16 -69.33 -11.13
N LEU A 237 26.28 -69.43 -10.40
CA LEU A 237 27.41 -70.26 -10.84
C LEU A 237 28.14 -70.85 -9.62
N GLY A 238 28.14 -72.18 -9.50
CA GLY A 238 29.13 -72.95 -8.74
C GLY A 238 28.67 -73.46 -7.37
N GLY A 239 28.22 -74.71 -7.33
CA GLY A 239 28.17 -75.49 -6.09
C GLY A 239 29.57 -75.94 -5.66
N GLY A 240 29.73 -76.17 -4.35
CA GLY A 240 30.92 -76.81 -3.77
C GLY A 240 31.19 -76.42 -2.31
N SER A 241 30.69 -77.25 -1.39
CA SER A 241 31.24 -77.65 -0.08
C SER A 241 31.83 -76.61 0.92
N ASP A 242 31.23 -76.68 2.12
CA ASP A 242 31.81 -76.62 3.48
C ASP A 242 31.93 -75.29 4.26
N GLU A 243 31.20 -75.33 5.39
CA GLU A 243 31.22 -74.64 6.70
C GLU A 243 31.30 -73.10 6.86
N PRO A 244 30.44 -72.53 7.74
CA PRO A 244 30.55 -71.14 8.19
C PRO A 244 31.43 -70.99 9.44
N GLY A 245 32.55 -70.27 9.30
CA GLY A 245 33.29 -69.72 10.43
C GLY A 245 32.52 -68.56 11.08
N THR A 246 32.31 -68.66 12.39
CA THR A 246 31.61 -67.71 13.26
C THR A 246 32.28 -66.33 13.31
N LEU A 247 31.45 -65.27 13.27
CA LEU A 247 31.85 -63.90 13.61
C LEU A 247 31.83 -63.69 15.14
N PRO A 248 32.72 -62.85 15.70
CA PRO A 248 32.85 -62.65 17.14
C PRO A 248 31.70 -61.85 17.75
N SER A 249 31.33 -62.19 18.99
CA SER A 249 30.26 -61.56 19.76
C SER A 249 30.65 -60.16 20.27
N ALA A 250 29.67 -59.25 20.27
CA ALA A 250 29.80 -57.89 20.78
C ALA A 250 29.89 -57.83 22.32
N PRO A 251 30.59 -56.83 22.89
CA PRO A 251 30.71 -56.69 24.34
C PRO A 251 29.43 -56.12 24.97
N GLU A 252 29.01 -56.69 26.10
CA GLU A 252 27.84 -56.24 26.87
C GLU A 252 28.17 -55.05 27.79
N PRO A 253 27.28 -54.05 27.87
CA PRO A 253 27.24 -53.07 28.97
C PRO A 253 26.14 -53.39 30.00
N ASN A 254 26.53 -53.28 31.28
CA ASN A 254 25.84 -53.54 32.56
C ASN A 254 24.33 -53.31 32.65
#